data_AF-A0A3C0AFZ3-F1
#
_entry.id   AF-A0A3C0AFZ3-F1
#
_cell.length_a   1.000
_cell.length_b   1.000
_cell.length_c   1.000
_cell.angle_alpha   90.00
_cell.angle_beta   90.00
_cell.angle_gamma   90.00
#
_symmetry.space_group_name_H-M   'P 1'
#
loop_
_entity.id
_entity.type
_entity.pdbx_description
1 polymer ?
#
loop_
_entity_poly.entity_id
_entity_poly.type
_entity_poly.pdbx_seq_one_letter_code
_entity_poly.pdbx_strand_id
1 'polypeptide(L)'
;MPGFPLVLAGAMSVVGESHARVRLVLALLGVVTCFVVYLLGKELVNETVGVLAAGLTAVSPVMAGFSVLILSETLFALAMLISLWGLVKLSK
;
A
#
# COMPACT_ATOMS: atom_id res chain seq x y z
N MET A 1 -5.49 16.80 4.26
CA MET A 1 -4.86 16.40 5.55
C MET A 1 -3.35 16.33 5.38
N PRO A 2 -2.54 16.91 6.28
CA PRO A 2 -1.10 17.09 6.07
C PRO A 2 -0.28 15.79 6.03
N GLY A 3 -0.88 14.63 6.32
CA GLY A 3 -0.19 13.33 6.34
C GLY A 3 0.47 12.95 5.01
N PHE A 4 -0.23 13.10 3.89
CA PHE A 4 0.35 12.78 2.58
C PHE A 4 1.51 13.73 2.20
N PRO A 5 1.38 15.06 2.32
CA PRO A 5 2.51 15.98 2.14
C PRO A 5 3.72 15.70 3.04
N LEU A 6 3.50 15.29 4.29
CA LEU A 6 4.58 14.92 5.22
C LEU A 6 5.36 13.70 4.75
N VAL A 7 4.65 12.65 4.32
CA VAL A 7 5.31 11.45 3.78
C VAL A 7 6.02 11.77 2.48
N LEU A 8 5.42 12.60 1.62
CA LEU A 8 6.04 13.04 0.37
C LEU A 8 7.31 13.85 0.62
N ALA A 9 7.30 14.77 1.59
CA ALA A 9 8.47 15.55 1.99
C ALA A 9 9.58 14.65 2.54
N GLY A 10 9.23 13.62 3.33
CA GLY A 10 10.18 12.60 3.79
C GLY A 10 10.76 11.76 2.64
N ALA A 11 9.95 11.39 1.66
CA ALA A 11 10.43 10.68 0.47
C ALA A 11 11.37 11.56 -0.37
N MET A 12 11.03 12.84 -0.54
CA MET A 12 11.86 13.81 -1.25
C MET A 12 13.17 14.12 -0.53
N SER A 13 13.22 14.09 0.80
CA SER A 13 14.48 14.31 1.53
C SER A 13 15.46 13.14 1.40
N VAL A 14 14.94 11.90 1.27
CA VAL A 14 15.77 10.69 1.12
C VAL A 14 16.19 10.47 -0.34
N VAL A 15 15.25 10.62 -1.27
CA VAL A 15 15.46 10.23 -2.69
C VAL A 15 15.61 11.45 -3.61
N GLY A 16 15.46 12.67 -3.09
CA GLY A 16 15.57 13.93 -3.82
C GLY A 16 14.27 14.35 -4.53
N GLU A 17 14.27 15.55 -5.11
CA GLU A 17 13.08 16.22 -5.67
C GLU A 17 12.64 15.72 -7.06
N SER A 18 13.31 14.69 -7.60
CA SER A 18 12.94 14.17 -8.93
C SER A 18 11.60 13.43 -8.84
N HIS A 19 10.62 13.87 -9.63
CA HIS A 19 9.31 13.22 -9.69
C HIS A 19 9.41 11.71 -10.02
N ALA A 20 10.36 11.30 -10.86
CA ALA A 20 10.55 9.89 -11.18
C ALA A 20 10.97 9.07 -9.95
N ARG A 21 11.88 9.62 -9.13
CA ARG A 21 12.36 8.97 -7.90
C ARG A 21 11.27 8.85 -6.85
N VAL A 22 10.47 9.91 -6.68
CA VAL A 22 9.32 9.92 -5.76
C VAL A 22 8.24 8.91 -6.19
N ARG A 23 8.00 8.78 -7.50
CA ARG A 23 7.07 7.77 -8.03
C ARG A 23 7.54 6.34 -7.76
N LEU A 24 8.84 6.08 -7.78
CA LEU A 24 9.38 4.76 -7.39
C LEU A 24 9.10 4.45 -5.92
N VAL A 25 9.22 5.44 -5.03
CA VAL A 25 8.86 5.26 -3.61
C VAL A 25 7.37 4.93 -3.46
N LEU A 26 6.48 5.61 -4.19
CA LEU A 26 5.04 5.33 -4.18
C LEU A 26 4.73 3.95 -4.77
N ALA A 27 5.43 3.52 -5.81
CA ALA A 27 5.30 2.19 -6.39
C ALA A 27 5.71 1.10 -5.37
N LEU A 28 6.80 1.33 -4.63
CA LEU A 28 7.21 0.44 -3.54
C LEU A 28 6.15 0.37 -2.44
N LEU A 29 5.52 1.49 -2.08
CA LEU A 29 4.38 1.49 -1.15
C LEU A 29 3.20 0.66 -1.70
N GLY A 30 2.92 0.74 -3.00
CA GLY A 30 1.93 -0.13 -3.66
C GLY A 30 2.25 -1.62 -3.54
N VAL A 31 3.52 -2.01 -3.65
CA VAL A 31 3.96 -3.40 -3.43
C VAL A 31 3.74 -3.82 -1.98
N VAL A 32 4.07 -2.95 -1.02
CA VAL A 32 3.79 -3.19 0.41
C VAL A 32 2.28 -3.36 0.64
N THR A 33 1.44 -2.58 -0.03
CA THR A 33 -0.03 -2.74 0.04
C THR A 33 -0.47 -4.13 -0.39
N CYS A 34 0.08 -4.68 -1.47
CA CYS A 34 -0.22 -6.05 -1.91
C CYS A 34 0.18 -7.10 -0.86
N PHE A 35 1.31 -6.89 -0.18
CA PHE A 35 1.74 -7.77 0.91
C PHE A 35 0.82 -7.70 2.13
N VAL A 36 0.33 -6.50 2.51
CA VAL A 36 -0.65 -6.37 3.60
C VAL A 36 -1.98 -7.04 3.24
N VAL A 37 -2.40 -6.98 1.97
CA VAL A 37 -3.58 -7.73 1.50
C VAL A 37 -3.40 -9.24 1.67
N TYR A 38 -2.22 -9.79 1.37
CA TYR A 38 -1.91 -11.20 1.64
C TYR A 38 -2.07 -11.53 3.14
N LEU A 39 -1.48 -10.70 4.02
CA LEU A 39 -1.56 -10.91 5.47
C LEU A 39 -3.00 -10.88 5.96
N LEU A 40 -3.80 -9.93 5.47
CA LEU A 40 -5.21 -9.80 5.84
C LEU A 40 -6.03 -11.01 5.38
N GLY A 41 -5.86 -11.44 4.13
CA GLY A 41 -6.57 -12.61 3.59
C GLY A 41 -6.18 -13.91 4.29
N LYS A 42 -4.89 -14.05 4.63
CA LYS A 42 -4.39 -15.18 5.43
C LYS A 42 -5.05 -15.23 6.81
N GLU A 43 -5.17 -14.08 7.46
CA GLU A 43 -5.68 -14.01 8.83
C GLU A 43 -7.20 -14.21 8.92
N LEU A 44 -7.93 -13.75 7.90
CA LEU A 44 -9.40 -13.84 7.83
C LEU A 44 -9.90 -15.22 7.40
N VAL A 45 -9.20 -15.89 6.47
CA VAL A 45 -9.69 -17.14 5.89
C VAL A 45 -8.61 -18.24 5.92
N ASN A 46 -7.60 -18.14 5.06
CA ASN A 46 -6.47 -19.07 4.96
C ASN A 46 -5.38 -18.52 4.02
N GLU A 47 -4.23 -19.18 3.99
CA GLU A 47 -3.08 -18.78 3.19
C GLU A 47 -3.36 -18.71 1.68
N THR A 48 -4.09 -19.68 1.12
CA THR A 48 -4.45 -19.70 -0.31
C THR A 48 -5.25 -18.47 -0.71
N VAL A 49 -6.24 -18.08 0.11
CA VAL A 49 -7.04 -16.87 -0.12
C VAL A 49 -6.17 -15.62 -0.03
N GLY A 50 -5.22 -15.57 0.92
CA GLY A 50 -4.25 -14.47 1.00
C GLY A 50 -3.43 -14.31 -0.28
N VAL A 51 -2.89 -15.40 -0.83
CA VAL A 51 -2.07 -15.35 -2.06
C VAL A 51 -2.91 -14.94 -3.26
N LEU A 52 -4.11 -15.50 -3.42
CA LEU A 52 -5.02 -15.13 -4.50
C LEU A 52 -5.44 -13.65 -4.42
N ALA A 53 -5.77 -13.16 -3.23
CA ALA A 53 -6.15 -11.76 -3.02
C ALA A 53 -5.00 -10.80 -3.37
N ALA A 54 -3.77 -11.11 -2.95
CA ALA A 54 -2.59 -10.32 -3.28
C ALA A 54 -2.29 -10.36 -4.79
N GLY A 55 -2.41 -11.53 -5.43
CA GLY A 55 -2.23 -11.67 -6.88
C GLY A 55 -3.24 -10.85 -7.68
N LEU A 56 -4.53 -10.93 -7.31
CA LEU A 56 -5.58 -10.12 -7.94
C LEU A 56 -5.36 -8.62 -7.73
N THR A 57 -4.88 -8.22 -6.55
CA THR A 57 -4.57 -6.82 -6.24
C THR A 57 -3.38 -6.32 -7.06
N ALA A 58 -2.33 -7.13 -7.23
CA ALA A 58 -1.13 -6.78 -7.97
C ALA A 58 -1.40 -6.58 -9.47
N VAL A 59 -2.31 -7.38 -10.05
CA VAL A 59 -2.68 -7.28 -11.48
C VAL A 59 -3.81 -6.26 -11.71
N SER A 60 -4.43 -5.73 -10.65
CA SER A 60 -5.49 -4.75 -10.77
C SER A 60 -4.96 -3.47 -11.45
N PRO A 61 -5.51 -3.07 -12.61
CA PRO A 61 -5.05 -1.87 -13.33
C PRO A 61 -5.28 -0.60 -12.52
N VAL A 62 -6.28 -0.61 -11.64
CA VAL A 62 -6.56 0.48 -10.71
C VAL A 62 -5.41 0.64 -9.71
N MET A 63 -5.02 -0.45 -9.03
CA MET A 63 -3.92 -0.40 -8.07
C MET A 63 -2.60 -0.04 -8.74
N ALA A 64 -2.30 -0.65 -9.89
CA ALA A 64 -1.09 -0.36 -10.65
C ALA A 64 -1.03 1.11 -11.09
N GLY A 65 -2.12 1.66 -11.63
CA GLY A 65 -2.21 3.06 -12.05
C GLY A 65 -2.04 4.03 -10.88
N PHE A 66 -2.77 3.82 -9.78
CA PHE A 66 -2.70 4.71 -8.62
C PHE A 66 -1.32 4.67 -7.93
N SER A 67 -0.62 3.53 -7.95
CA SER A 67 0.70 3.39 -7.29
C SER A 67 1.80 4.30 -7.84
N VAL A 68 1.67 4.77 -9.09
CA VAL A 68 2.69 5.61 -9.76
C VAL A 68 2.24 7.08 -9.83
N LEU A 69 0.98 7.37 -9.51
CA LEU A 69 0.47 8.73 -9.43
C LEU A 69 0.84 9.33 -8.07
N ILE A 70 1.23 10.61 -8.03
CA ILE A 70 1.53 11.33 -6.79
C ILE A 70 0.21 11.76 -6.16
N LEU A 71 -0.54 10.75 -5.71
CA LEU A 71 -1.89 10.84 -5.16
C LEU A 71 -1.88 10.25 -3.74
N SER A 72 -2.78 10.76 -2.90
CA SER A 72 -2.91 10.32 -1.50
C SER A 72 -3.48 8.91 -1.34
N GLU A 73 -4.04 8.37 -2.41
CA GLU A 73 -4.89 7.19 -2.46
C GLU A 73 -4.11 5.91 -2.13
N THR A 74 -2.87 5.76 -2.64
CA THR A 74 -2.02 4.60 -2.33
C THR A 74 -1.66 4.55 -0.85
N LEU A 75 -1.34 5.70 -0.27
CA LEU A 75 -0.98 5.81 1.14
C LEU A 75 -2.19 5.56 2.05
N PHE A 76 -3.33 6.12 1.65
CA PHE A 76 -4.61 5.92 2.34
C PHE A 76 -5.02 4.45 2.32
N ALA A 77 -4.96 3.78 1.16
CA ALA A 77 -5.28 2.37 1.02
C ALA A 77 -4.39 1.50 1.92
N LEU A 78 -3.07 1.76 1.94
CA LEU A 78 -2.13 1.07 2.80
C LEU A 78 -2.48 1.25 4.29
N ALA A 79 -2.70 2.49 4.73
CA ALA A 79 -3.02 2.79 6.12
C ALA A 79 -4.35 2.15 6.56
N MET A 80 -5.37 2.16 5.70
CA MET A 80 -6.64 1.48 5.95
C MET A 80 -6.44 -0.04 6.08
N LEU A 81 -5.69 -0.67 5.17
CA LEU A 81 -5.43 -2.11 5.22
C LEU A 81 -4.64 -2.52 6.48
N ILE A 82 -3.65 -1.71 6.90
CA ILE A 82 -2.93 -1.94 8.15
C ILE A 82 -3.87 -1.81 9.35
N SER A 83 -4.78 -0.84 9.33
CA SER A 83 -5.75 -0.64 10.41
C SER A 83 -6.71 -1.83 10.53
N LEU A 84 -7.21 -2.34 9.40
CA LEU A 84 -8.04 -3.54 9.36
C LEU A 84 -7.27 -4.78 9.82
N TRP A 85 -6.03 -4.94 9.39
CA TRP A 85 -5.19 -6.07 9.82
C TRP A 85 -4.92 -6.03 11.32
N GLY A 86 -4.65 -4.85 11.89
CA GLY A 86 -4.52 -4.67 13.34
C GLY A 86 -5.80 -5.03 14.09
N LEU A 87 -6.96 -4.62 13.59
CA LEU A 87 -8.26 -4.95 14.19
C LEU A 87 -8.52 -6.46 14.19
N VAL A 88 -8.27 -7.13 13.06
CA VAL A 88 -8.41 -8.60 12.96
C VAL A 88 -7.48 -9.30 13.93
N LYS A 89 -6.25 -8.82 14.09
CA LYS A 89 -5.26 -9.41 15.00
C LYS A 89 -5.60 -9.21 16.47
N LEU A 90 -6.26 -8.10 16.82
CA LEU A 90 -6.74 -7.82 18.18
C LEU A 90 -8.03 -8.56 18.53
N SER A 91 -8.82 -8.95 17.52
CA SER A 91 -10.08 -9.68 17.72
C SER A 91 -9.89 -11.18 17.95
N LYS A 92 -8.66 -11.70 17.80
CA LYS A 92 -8.29 -13.08 18.12
C LYS A 92 -7.63 -13.14 19.48
#